data_AF-A0A061RPI6-F1
#
_entry.id   AF-A0A061RPI6-F1
#
_cell.length_a   1.000
_cell.length_b   1.000
_cell.length_c   1.000
_cell.angle_alpha   90.00
_cell.angle_beta   90.00
_cell.angle_gamma   90.00
#
_symmetry.space_group_name_H-M   'P 1'
#
loop_
_entity.id
_entity.type
_entity.pdbx_description
1 polymer ?
#
loop_
_entity_poly.entity_id
_entity_poly.type
_entity_poly.pdbx_seq_one_letter_code
_entity_poly.pdbx_strand_id
1 'polypeptide(L)'
;MLHEACLLLGSSGGATLDPKEVLDAMPAELPLQSALPTIGRILRERIHRAREQRVVCALQRSVNLEAKGELAELQQQRVVITDERACAECHTRIGTRMFAALPGGAALCYRCYQQSREETGSG
;
A
#
# COMPACT_ATOMS: atom_id res chain seq x y z
N MET A 1 15.77 46.23 7.05
CA MET A 1 15.90 45.27 8.16
C MET A 1 14.65 44.40 8.33
N LEU A 2 13.51 44.85 8.89
CA LEU A 2 12.35 43.95 9.12
C LEU A 2 11.68 43.43 7.84
N HIS A 3 11.61 44.24 6.79
CA HIS A 3 11.08 43.81 5.49
C HIS A 3 11.95 42.73 4.82
N GLU A 4 13.27 42.83 4.96
CA GLU A 4 14.23 41.85 4.42
C GLU A 4 14.16 40.52 5.15
N ALA A 5 13.91 40.53 6.47
CA ALA A 5 13.67 39.31 7.24
C ALA A 5 12.42 38.55 6.75
N CYS A 6 11.32 39.27 6.47
CA CYS A 6 10.12 38.67 5.87
C CYS A 6 10.39 38.08 4.48
N LEU A 7 11.21 38.76 3.67
CA LEU A 7 11.62 38.27 2.36
C LEU A 7 12.53 37.04 2.46
N LEU A 8 13.45 36.99 3.44
CA LEU A 8 14.32 35.85 3.70
C LEU A 8 13.54 34.63 4.20
N LEU A 9 12.59 34.79 5.12
CA LEU A 9 11.62 33.74 5.49
C LEU A 9 10.78 33.31 4.26
N GLY A 10 10.55 34.26 3.35
CA GLY A 10 9.90 34.11 2.05
C GLY A 10 10.75 33.45 0.95
N SER A 11 12.07 33.35 1.07
CA SER A 11 12.94 32.81 0.03
C SER A 11 13.73 31.57 0.48
N SER A 12 14.04 31.46 1.77
CA SER A 12 14.85 30.40 2.35
C SER A 12 14.04 29.57 3.37
N GLY A 13 13.63 28.37 2.98
CA GLY A 13 13.22 27.30 3.91
C GLY A 13 11.94 27.48 4.74
N GLY A 14 11.27 28.64 4.74
CA GLY A 14 10.13 28.94 5.62
C GLY A 14 8.90 28.03 5.48
N ALA A 15 8.87 27.14 4.50
CA ALA A 15 7.82 26.15 4.27
C ALA A 15 7.62 25.16 5.43
N THR A 16 8.64 24.94 6.27
CA THR A 16 8.57 24.08 7.46
C THR A 16 8.15 24.83 8.72
N LEU A 17 8.21 26.16 8.72
CA LEU A 17 7.87 26.99 9.88
C LEU A 17 6.37 26.97 10.15
N ASP A 18 5.98 27.07 11.42
CA ASP A 18 4.59 27.26 11.79
C ASP A 18 4.17 28.72 11.49
N PRO A 19 3.17 28.95 10.63
CA PRO A 19 2.69 30.30 10.34
C PRO A 19 2.35 31.11 11.59
N LYS A 20 1.85 30.45 12.65
CA LYS A 20 1.51 31.09 13.91
C LYS A 20 2.77 31.52 14.66
N GLU A 21 3.76 30.65 14.79
CA GLU A 21 5.03 31.00 15.42
C GLU A 21 5.74 32.13 14.66
N VAL A 22 5.65 32.12 13.33
CA VAL A 22 6.17 33.20 12.50
C VAL A 22 5.46 34.51 12.79
N LEU A 23 4.13 34.51 12.91
CA LEU A 23 3.30 35.68 13.27
C LEU A 23 3.61 36.19 14.69
N ASP A 24 3.71 35.30 15.67
CA ASP A 24 3.98 35.62 17.07
C ASP A 24 5.39 36.22 17.26
N ALA A 25 6.34 35.83 16.40
CA ALA A 25 7.70 36.36 16.39
C ALA A 25 7.85 37.70 15.64
N MET A 26 6.79 38.21 15.00
CA MET A 26 6.86 39.47 14.26
C MET A 26 6.79 40.67 15.22
N PRO A 27 7.58 41.74 14.99
CA PRO A 27 7.45 42.98 15.74
C PRO A 27 6.08 43.61 15.53
N ALA A 28 5.50 44.20 16.57
CA ALA A 28 4.17 44.80 16.55
C ALA A 28 4.08 46.03 15.61
N GLU A 29 5.21 46.68 15.34
CA GLU A 29 5.32 47.84 14.44
C GLU A 29 5.35 47.43 12.96
N LEU A 30 5.50 46.14 12.67
CA LEU A 30 5.58 45.63 11.31
C LEU A 30 4.18 45.61 10.68
N PRO A 31 3.96 46.35 9.58
CA PRO A 31 2.64 46.37 8.97
C PRO A 31 2.28 45.00 8.41
N LEU A 32 1.11 44.47 8.78
CA LEU A 32 0.65 43.14 8.39
C LEU A 32 0.68 42.93 6.87
N GLN A 33 0.41 43.98 6.08
CA GLN A 33 0.49 43.93 4.63
C GLN A 33 1.86 43.50 4.09
N SER A 34 2.93 43.81 4.82
CA SER A 34 4.30 43.41 4.45
C SER A 34 4.59 41.93 4.75
N ALA A 35 3.84 41.33 5.68
CA ALA A 35 3.96 39.94 6.10
C ALA A 35 3.06 38.98 5.31
N LEU A 36 1.93 39.48 4.81
CA LEU A 36 0.92 38.70 4.08
C LEU A 36 1.49 37.84 2.94
N PRO A 37 2.39 38.33 2.07
CA PRO A 37 2.95 37.51 0.99
C PRO A 37 3.71 36.29 1.52
N THR A 38 4.50 36.48 2.58
CA THR A 38 5.31 35.44 3.21
C THR A 38 4.41 34.42 3.92
N ILE A 39 3.51 34.87 4.79
CA ILE A 39 2.59 33.99 5.53
C ILE A 39 1.69 33.21 4.56
N GLY A 40 1.13 33.90 3.56
CA GLY A 40 0.29 33.28 2.54
C GLY A 40 1.03 32.19 1.75
N ARG A 41 2.33 32.38 1.48
CA ARG A 41 3.16 31.36 0.84
C ARG A 41 3.38 30.15 1.75
N ILE A 42 3.72 30.36 3.03
CA ILE A 42 3.90 29.27 4.01
C ILE A 42 2.61 28.44 4.15
N LEU A 43 1.46 29.10 4.24
CA LEU A 43 0.16 28.42 4.34
C LEU A 43 -0.16 27.59 3.09
N ARG A 44 0.03 28.16 1.89
CA ARG A 44 -0.20 27.42 0.63
C ARG A 44 0.69 26.19 0.53
N GLU A 45 1.97 26.33 0.87
CA GLU A 45 2.94 25.25 0.83
C GLU A 45 2.60 24.14 1.83
N ARG A 46 2.17 24.49 3.05
CA ARG A 46 1.69 23.50 4.04
C ARG A 46 0.45 22.74 3.54
N ILE A 47 -0.53 23.46 2.99
CA ILE A 47 -1.74 22.84 2.43
C ILE A 47 -1.38 21.90 1.28
N HIS A 48 -0.46 22.32 0.40
CA HIS A 48 0.02 21.53 -0.71
C HIS A 48 0.68 20.23 -0.21
N ARG A 49 1.66 20.34 0.69
CA ARG A 49 2.33 19.17 1.30
C ARG A 49 1.35 18.22 1.99
N ALA A 50 0.39 18.76 2.76
CA ALA A 50 -0.62 17.94 3.42
C ALA A 50 -1.52 17.20 2.42
N ARG A 51 -1.83 17.80 1.26
CA ARG A 51 -2.56 17.14 0.18
C ARG A 51 -1.70 16.06 -0.50
N GLU A 52 -0.46 16.38 -0.83
CA GLU A 52 0.48 15.44 -1.44
C GLU A 52 0.72 14.23 -0.52
N GLN A 53 0.99 14.45 0.76
CA GLN A 53 1.18 13.39 1.75
C GLN A 53 -0.06 12.49 1.85
N ARG A 54 -1.27 13.06 1.80
CA ARG A 54 -2.50 12.24 1.80
C ARG A 54 -2.58 11.35 0.56
N VAL A 55 -2.19 11.85 -0.61
CA VAL A 55 -2.13 11.06 -1.84
C VAL A 55 -1.09 9.95 -1.72
N VAL A 56 0.12 10.26 -1.27
CA VAL A 56 1.19 9.27 -1.06
C VAL A 56 0.76 8.17 -0.08
N CYS A 57 0.20 8.54 1.07
CA CYS A 57 -0.29 7.59 2.06
C CYS A 57 -1.43 6.71 1.49
N ALA A 58 -2.34 7.30 0.69
CA ALA A 58 -3.42 6.54 0.07
C ALA A 58 -2.88 5.52 -0.95
N LEU A 59 -1.93 5.92 -1.79
CA LEU A 59 -1.27 5.02 -2.75
C LEU A 59 -0.54 3.88 -2.03
N GLN A 60 0.22 4.18 -0.99
CA GLN A 60 0.91 3.16 -0.19
C GLN A 60 -0.06 2.18 0.47
N ARG A 61 -1.20 2.67 0.97
CA ARG A 61 -2.28 1.81 1.51
C ARG A 61 -2.87 0.91 0.43
N SER A 62 -3.09 1.43 -0.78
CA SER A 62 -3.59 0.64 -1.91
C SER A 62 -2.65 -0.51 -2.25
N VAL A 63 -1.35 -0.23 -2.41
CA VAL A 63 -0.32 -1.24 -2.69
C VAL A 63 -0.25 -2.28 -1.57
N ASN A 64 -0.32 -1.84 -0.31
CA ASN A 64 -0.31 -2.77 0.83
C ASN A 64 -1.55 -3.69 0.84
N LEU A 65 -2.70 -3.15 0.48
CA LEU A 65 -3.95 -3.91 0.43
C LEU A 65 -3.93 -4.96 -0.68
N GLU A 66 -3.39 -4.61 -1.85
CA GLU A 66 -3.21 -5.52 -2.98
C GLU A 66 -2.30 -6.70 -2.60
N ALA A 67 -1.11 -6.42 -2.07
CA ALA A 67 -0.18 -7.47 -1.62
C ALA A 67 -0.78 -8.37 -0.52
N LYS A 68 -1.60 -7.82 0.37
CA LYS A 68 -2.34 -8.60 1.37
C LYS A 68 -3.44 -9.44 0.75
N GLY A 69 -4.10 -8.95 -0.29
CA GLY A 69 -5.07 -9.69 -1.07
C GLY A 69 -4.43 -10.91 -1.73
N GLU A 70 -3.32 -10.71 -2.44
CA GLU A 70 -2.55 -11.80 -3.05
C GLU A 70 -2.11 -12.85 -2.01
N LEU A 71 -1.58 -12.41 -0.87
CA LEU A 71 -1.20 -13.32 0.21
C LEU A 71 -2.41 -14.11 0.73
N ALA A 72 -3.56 -13.45 0.90
CA ALA A 72 -4.77 -14.10 1.37
C ALA A 72 -5.29 -15.15 0.35
N GLU A 73 -5.23 -14.85 -0.95
CA GLU A 73 -5.59 -15.80 -2.01
C GLU A 73 -4.66 -17.02 -2.00
N LEU A 74 -3.34 -16.80 -1.90
CA LEU A 74 -2.36 -17.87 -1.79
C LEU A 74 -2.57 -18.73 -0.54
N GLN A 75 -2.88 -18.11 0.61
CA GLN A 75 -3.18 -18.83 1.84
C GLN A 75 -4.54 -19.56 1.81
N GLN A 76 -5.52 -19.03 1.07
CA GLN A 76 -6.81 -19.67 0.87
C GLN A 76 -6.68 -20.95 0.03
N GLN A 77 -5.66 -21.06 -0.83
CA GLN A 77 -5.34 -22.29 -1.56
C GLN A 77 -4.80 -23.38 -0.60
N ARG A 78 -5.71 -23.93 0.20
CA ARG A 78 -5.45 -25.09 1.06
C ARG A 78 -6.30 -26.27 0.60
N VAL A 79 -5.68 -27.43 0.49
CA VAL A 79 -6.39 -28.69 0.28
C VAL A 79 -6.47 -29.40 1.63
N VAL A 80 -7.68 -29.45 2.20
CA VAL A 80 -7.92 -30.23 3.42
C VAL A 80 -8.22 -31.67 3.02
N ILE A 81 -7.40 -32.60 3.51
CA ILE A 81 -7.63 -34.03 3.32
C ILE A 81 -8.46 -34.52 4.50
N THR A 82 -9.72 -34.87 4.22
CA THR A 82 -10.62 -35.58 5.14
C THR A 82 -10.68 -37.07 4.75
N ASP A 83 -11.20 -37.92 5.62
CA ASP A 83 -11.40 -39.35 5.34
C ASP A 83 -12.36 -39.61 4.16
N GLU A 84 -13.17 -38.62 3.79
CA GLU A 84 -14.09 -38.65 2.67
C GLU A 84 -13.49 -38.04 1.39
N ARG A 85 -12.34 -37.36 1.48
CA ARG A 85 -11.74 -36.70 0.33
C ARG A 85 -11.33 -37.73 -0.72
N ALA A 86 -11.89 -37.58 -1.92
CA ALA A 86 -11.63 -38.45 -3.05
C ALA A 86 -10.82 -37.75 -4.14
N CYS A 87 -10.13 -38.54 -4.95
CA CYS A 87 -9.49 -38.09 -6.18
C CYS A 87 -10.53 -37.42 -7.09
N ALA A 88 -10.21 -36.25 -7.65
CA ALA A 88 -11.10 -35.55 -8.57
C ALA A 88 -11.33 -36.32 -9.89
N GLU A 89 -10.40 -37.20 -10.28
CA GLU A 89 -10.47 -37.95 -11.54
C GLU A 89 -11.09 -39.35 -11.35
N CYS A 90 -10.48 -40.19 -10.52
CA CYS A 90 -10.92 -41.59 -10.35
C CYS A 90 -11.87 -41.81 -9.18
N HIS A 91 -12.28 -40.74 -8.48
CA HIS A 91 -13.20 -40.75 -7.33
C HIS A 91 -12.83 -41.70 -6.18
N THR A 92 -11.60 -42.22 -6.17
CA THR A 92 -11.10 -43.09 -5.11
C THR A 92 -10.73 -42.26 -3.89
N ARG A 93 -11.12 -42.70 -2.68
CA ARG A 93 -10.73 -42.07 -1.41
C ARG A 93 -9.21 -41.97 -1.27
N ILE A 94 -8.73 -40.78 -0.89
CA ILE A 94 -7.31 -40.48 -0.71
C ILE A 94 -6.81 -41.02 0.63
N GLY A 95 -7.48 -40.66 1.74
CA GLY A 95 -7.07 -41.07 3.09
C GLY A 95 -5.60 -40.77 3.35
N THR A 96 -4.80 -41.78 3.70
CA THR A 96 -3.36 -41.68 3.98
C THR A 96 -2.46 -41.96 2.76
N ARG A 97 -3.01 -42.14 1.55
CA ARG A 97 -2.23 -42.44 0.34
C ARG A 97 -1.57 -41.18 -0.22
N MET A 98 -0.51 -41.34 -1.02
CA MET A 98 0.13 -40.22 -1.74
C MET A 98 -0.87 -39.53 -2.68
N PHE A 99 -0.88 -38.20 -2.62
CA PHE A 99 -1.75 -37.34 -3.42
C PHE A 99 -1.02 -36.09 -3.90
N ALA A 100 -1.60 -35.41 -4.88
CA ALA A 100 -1.20 -34.10 -5.35
C ALA A 100 -2.32 -33.10 -5.05
N ALA A 101 -1.98 -31.97 -4.43
CA ALA A 101 -2.86 -30.83 -4.26
C ALA A 101 -2.84 -29.98 -5.54
N LEU A 102 -4.01 -29.65 -6.08
CA LEU A 102 -4.15 -28.82 -7.27
C LEU A 102 -4.58 -27.39 -6.89
N PRO A 103 -4.27 -26.39 -7.74
CA PRO A 103 -4.91 -25.09 -7.67
C PRO A 103 -6.44 -25.23 -7.68
N GLY A 104 -7.14 -24.41 -6.89
CA GLY A 104 -8.61 -24.49 -6.76
C GLY A 104 -9.11 -25.49 -5.71
N GLY A 105 -8.23 -26.13 -4.95
CA GLY A 105 -8.60 -26.94 -3.79
C GLY A 105 -8.91 -28.41 -4.10
N ALA A 106 -8.78 -28.83 -5.36
CA ALA A 106 -8.92 -30.23 -5.77
C ALA A 106 -7.70 -31.08 -5.33
N ALA A 107 -7.91 -32.39 -5.22
CA ALA A 107 -6.86 -33.35 -4.90
C ALA A 107 -6.90 -34.51 -5.89
N LEU A 108 -5.73 -34.90 -6.41
CA LEU A 108 -5.57 -36.08 -7.25
C LEU A 108 -4.77 -37.15 -6.51
N CYS A 109 -5.08 -38.41 -6.75
CA CYS A 109 -4.16 -39.48 -6.35
C CYS A 109 -2.90 -39.41 -7.22
N TYR A 110 -1.78 -39.93 -6.70
CA TYR A 110 -0.49 -39.83 -7.39
C TYR A 110 -0.52 -40.41 -8.83
N ARG A 111 -1.29 -41.48 -9.07
CA ARG A 111 -1.44 -42.08 -10.40
C ARG A 111 -2.11 -41.15 -11.40
N CYS A 112 -3.27 -40.56 -11.05
CA CYS A 112 -3.98 -39.63 -11.94
C CYS A 112 -3.16 -38.35 -12.16
N TYR A 113 -2.40 -37.91 -11.15
CA TYR A 113 -1.49 -36.79 -11.31
C TYR A 113 -0.38 -37.07 -12.34
N GLN A 114 0.25 -38.26 -12.31
CA GLN A 114 1.27 -38.62 -13.31
C GLN A 114 0.69 -38.64 -14.73
N GLN A 115 -0.49 -39.25 -14.92
CA GLN A 115 -1.19 -39.27 -16.20
C GLN A 115 -1.47 -37.85 -16.73
N SER A 116 -1.99 -36.96 -15.88
CA SER A 116 -2.26 -35.57 -16.27
C SER A 116 -0.99 -34.81 -16.69
N ARG A 117 0.18 -35.14 -16.13
CA ARG A 117 1.44 -34.48 -16.49
C ARG A 117 1.96 -34.93 -17.85
N GLU A 118 1.80 -36.22 -18.17
CA GLU A 118 2.21 -36.80 -19.45
C GLU A 118 1.38 -36.24 -20.61
N GLU A 119 0.08 -36.00 -20.38
CA GLU A 119 -0.83 -35.37 -21.34
C GLU A 119 -0.46 -33.90 -21.63
N THR A 120 -0.11 -33.12 -20.60
CA THR A 120 0.35 -31.73 -20.78
C THR A 120 1.76 -31.59 -21.35
N GLY A 121 2.58 -32.63 -21.33
CA GLY A 121 3.95 -32.62 -21.84
C GLY A 121 4.08 -33.00 -23.33
N SER A 122 2.97 -33.35 -23.98
CA SER A 122 2.94 -33.82 -25.38
C SER A 122 2.42 -32.77 -26.38
N GLY A 123 2.43 -31.49 -26.01
CA GLY A 123 1.99 -30.35 -26.84
C GLY A 123 3.13 -29.41 -27.20
#